data_AF-A0A258ZGL5-F1
#
_entry.id   AF-A0A258ZGL5-F1
#
_cell.length_a   1.000
_cell.length_b   1.000
_cell.length_c   1.000
_cell.angle_alpha   90.00
_cell.angle_beta   90.00
_cell.angle_gamma   90.00
#
_symmetry.space_group_name_H-M   'P 1'
#
loop_
_entity.id
_entity.type
_entity.pdbx_description
1 polymer ?
#
loop_
_entity_poly.entity_id
_entity_poly.type
_entity_poly.pdbx_seq_one_letter_code
_entity_poly.pdbx_strand_id
1 'polypeptide(L)'
;MKFFFLLLLVVLSVAAKEIKSNLHLKVTQGGLLSTVIVQHVLASMGFKVHMHRFGSTNEVTELDMMLNGKKQFDTKKFIEELSLHQIIVLNKQGIITLDASQALWNVPAITADEGAQVDRTNVASWFRVNNTFGITIEAPYGSKWYPEIAVLDDKMQTLLSVKESEFQDRMTFQLPDHAMYLKVSNANGMKMLKEGMWIESVNSEQ
;
A
#
# COMPACT_ATOMS: atom_id res chain seq x y z
N MET A 1 8.34 11.56 -51.03
CA MET A 1 8.01 10.71 -49.85
C MET A 1 9.20 10.52 -48.90
N LYS A 2 10.03 11.54 -48.61
CA LYS A 2 11.14 11.42 -47.61
C LYS A 2 10.97 12.33 -46.38
N PHE A 3 10.10 13.33 -46.46
CA PHE A 3 9.83 14.27 -45.36
C PHE A 3 8.81 13.75 -44.32
N PHE A 4 7.93 12.81 -44.70
CA PHE A 4 6.88 12.31 -43.81
C PHE A 4 7.42 11.35 -42.73
N PHE A 5 8.53 10.65 -43.00
CA PHE A 5 9.14 9.72 -42.05
C PHE A 5 9.97 10.43 -40.97
N LEU A 6 10.50 11.63 -41.24
CA LEU A 6 11.26 12.39 -40.25
C LEU A 6 10.37 13.03 -39.19
N LEU A 7 9.15 13.46 -39.56
CA LEU A 7 8.18 14.00 -38.61
C LEU A 7 7.63 12.92 -37.66
N LEU A 8 7.49 11.68 -38.14
CA LEU A 8 7.00 10.55 -37.34
C LEU A 8 8.01 10.15 -36.24
N LEU A 9 9.31 10.28 -36.51
CA LEU A 9 10.38 9.94 -35.56
C LEU A 9 10.56 10.99 -34.44
N VAL A 10 10.25 12.27 -34.70
CA VAL A 10 10.26 13.33 -33.67
C VAL A 10 9.04 13.19 -32.73
N VAL A 11 7.90 12.71 -33.22
CA VAL A 11 6.72 12.43 -32.38
C VAL A 11 6.91 11.17 -31.51
N LEU A 12 7.70 10.20 -31.97
CA LEU A 12 7.98 8.95 -31.23
C LEU A 12 9.10 9.06 -30.17
N SER A 13 9.82 10.18 -30.11
CA SER A 13 10.98 10.36 -29.22
C SER A 13 10.74 11.30 -28.02
N VAL A 14 9.48 11.69 -27.75
CA VAL A 14 9.11 12.18 -26.42
C VAL A 14 9.01 10.99 -25.47
N ALA A 15 10.14 10.32 -25.24
CA ALA A 15 10.34 9.58 -24.01
C ALA A 15 10.14 10.61 -22.89
N ALA A 16 8.98 10.58 -22.25
CA ALA A 16 8.62 11.53 -21.21
C ALA A 16 9.74 11.56 -20.17
N LYS A 17 10.50 12.65 -20.17
CA LYS A 17 11.65 12.85 -19.28
C LYS A 17 11.16 12.73 -17.85
N GLU A 18 11.70 11.76 -17.10
CA GLU A 18 11.38 11.64 -15.68
C GLU A 18 11.87 12.90 -14.94
N ILE A 19 10.97 13.48 -14.15
CA ILE A 19 11.21 14.62 -13.29
C ILE A 19 11.57 14.07 -11.90
N LYS A 20 12.66 14.61 -11.34
CA LYS A 20 13.09 14.31 -9.98
C LYS A 20 12.63 15.43 -9.05
N SER A 21 12.14 15.09 -7.86
CA SER A 21 11.78 16.06 -6.83
C SER A 21 12.20 15.54 -5.47
N ASN A 22 12.77 16.40 -4.63
CA ASN A 22 13.12 16.03 -3.25
C ASN A 22 11.97 16.41 -2.33
N LEU A 23 11.65 15.54 -1.39
CA LEU A 23 10.60 15.73 -0.40
C LEU A 23 11.17 15.45 0.99
N HIS A 24 11.05 16.44 1.86
CA HIS A 24 11.47 16.38 3.26
C HIS A 24 10.24 16.49 4.15
N LEU A 25 9.96 15.43 4.90
CA LEU A 25 8.81 15.35 5.80
C LEU A 25 9.25 15.15 7.24
N LYS A 26 8.51 15.77 8.14
CA LYS A 26 8.53 15.48 9.57
C LYS A 26 7.14 15.02 10.00
N VAL A 27 7.02 13.82 10.52
CA VAL A 27 5.74 13.25 10.96
C VAL A 27 5.76 13.08 12.47
N THR A 28 4.95 13.87 13.16
CA THR A 28 4.72 13.77 14.60
C THR A 28 3.69 12.69 14.90
N GLN A 29 3.85 12.01 16.05
CA GLN A 29 3.11 10.78 16.35
C GLN A 29 3.23 9.76 15.21
N GLY A 30 4.39 9.80 14.55
CA GLY A 30 4.68 9.10 13.32
C GLY A 30 5.40 7.78 13.61
N GLY A 31 5.17 6.80 12.76
CA GLY A 31 5.83 5.50 12.83
C GLY A 31 5.84 4.81 11.47
N LEU A 32 5.84 3.47 11.48
CA LEU A 32 5.80 2.69 10.26
C LEU A 32 4.50 2.92 9.49
N LEU A 33 3.35 3.02 10.18
CA LEU A 33 2.04 3.29 9.55
C LEU A 33 2.06 4.57 8.69
N SER A 34 2.50 5.69 9.25
CA SER A 34 2.54 6.96 8.51
C SER A 34 3.50 6.89 7.32
N THR A 35 4.59 6.13 7.44
CA THR A 35 5.54 5.93 6.34
C THR A 35 4.90 5.14 5.20
N VAL A 36 4.15 4.07 5.52
CA VAL A 36 3.39 3.28 4.54
C VAL A 36 2.34 4.14 3.84
N ILE A 37 1.58 4.95 4.59
CA ILE A 37 0.56 5.86 4.03
C ILE A 37 1.21 6.86 3.08
N VAL A 38 2.30 7.52 3.50
CA VAL A 38 3.02 8.49 2.66
C VAL A 38 3.51 7.85 1.35
N GLN A 39 4.12 6.67 1.42
CA GLN A 39 4.58 5.96 0.22
C GLN A 39 3.42 5.59 -0.69
N HIS A 40 2.31 5.11 -0.12
CA HIS A 40 1.11 4.74 -0.86
C HIS A 40 0.51 5.95 -1.60
N VAL A 41 0.35 7.08 -0.92
CA VAL A 41 -0.14 8.33 -1.52
C VAL A 41 0.78 8.81 -2.65
N LEU A 42 2.10 8.80 -2.45
CA LEU A 42 3.04 9.20 -3.49
C LEU A 42 2.98 8.27 -4.71
N ALA A 43 2.81 6.97 -4.49
CA ALA A 43 2.65 5.98 -5.55
C ALA A 43 1.34 6.19 -6.33
N SER A 44 0.21 6.45 -5.65
CA SER A 44 -1.08 6.74 -6.30
C SER A 44 -1.04 8.03 -7.12
N MET A 45 -0.21 8.99 -6.71
CA MET A 45 0.09 10.20 -7.47
C MET A 45 1.02 9.97 -8.67
N GLY A 46 1.55 8.75 -8.84
CA GLY A 46 2.39 8.36 -9.97
C GLY A 46 3.89 8.56 -9.77
N PHE A 47 4.36 8.66 -8.52
CA PHE A 47 5.77 8.76 -8.19
C PHE A 47 6.36 7.42 -7.75
N LYS A 48 7.57 7.12 -8.25
CA LYS A 48 8.45 6.13 -7.63
C LYS A 48 9.23 6.81 -6.51
N VAL A 49 9.18 6.26 -5.31
CA VAL A 49 9.81 6.83 -4.12
C VAL A 49 11.12 6.12 -3.82
N HIS A 50 12.20 6.88 -3.65
CA HIS A 50 13.46 6.40 -3.10
C HIS A 50 13.70 7.07 -1.75
N MET A 51 13.69 6.28 -0.68
CA MET A 51 13.97 6.76 0.67
C MET A 51 15.49 6.94 0.83
N HIS A 52 15.94 8.16 1.06
CA HIS A 52 17.34 8.47 1.36
C HIS A 52 17.62 8.41 2.85
N ARG A 53 16.67 8.89 3.66
CA ARG A 53 16.77 8.88 5.12
C ARG A 53 15.43 8.53 5.73
N PHE A 54 15.50 7.63 6.70
CA PHE A 54 14.42 7.28 7.61
C PHE A 54 14.99 7.30 9.01
N GLY A 55 14.35 8.04 9.92
CA GLY A 55 14.70 8.02 11.33
C GLY A 55 13.46 8.29 12.16
N SER A 56 13.30 7.55 13.26
CA SER A 56 12.23 7.77 14.21
C SER A 56 12.83 7.97 15.60
N THR A 57 12.63 9.15 16.18
CA THR A 57 13.08 9.50 17.53
C THR A 57 11.96 10.26 18.24
N ASN A 58 11.66 9.89 19.49
CA ASN A 58 10.65 10.56 20.31
C ASN A 58 9.32 10.79 19.56
N GLU A 59 8.79 9.75 18.91
CA GLU A 59 7.51 9.79 18.16
C GLU A 59 7.50 10.73 16.95
N VAL A 60 8.68 11.22 16.55
CA VAL A 60 8.88 11.99 15.34
C VAL A 60 9.59 11.13 14.32
N THR A 61 8.95 10.92 13.18
CA THR A 61 9.54 10.25 12.02
C THR A 61 9.97 11.27 10.98
N GLU A 62 11.25 11.28 10.64
CA GLU A 62 11.82 12.09 9.57
C GLU A 62 11.99 11.23 8.31
N LEU A 63 11.47 11.75 7.18
CA LEU A 63 11.53 11.10 5.88
C LEU A 63 12.17 12.05 4.87
N ASP A 64 13.34 11.66 4.36
CA ASP A 64 13.96 12.33 3.21
C ASP A 64 13.85 11.42 2.00
N MET A 65 13.16 11.89 0.97
CA MET A 65 12.82 11.08 -0.20
C MET A 65 13.16 11.79 -1.49
N MET A 66 13.59 11.02 -2.48
CA MET A 66 13.63 11.43 -3.88
C MET A 66 12.47 10.77 -4.63
N LEU A 67 11.65 11.61 -5.26
CA LEU A 67 10.50 11.22 -6.06
C LEU A 67 10.90 11.26 -7.54
N ASN A 68 10.63 10.17 -8.26
CA ASN A 68 10.79 10.09 -9.71
C ASN A 68 9.40 9.92 -10.35
N GLY A 69 8.99 10.85 -11.20
CA GLY A 69 7.67 10.81 -11.83
C GLY A 69 7.62 11.52 -13.19
N LYS A 70 6.50 11.37 -13.90
CA LYS A 70 6.27 12.06 -15.19
C LYS A 70 5.73 13.48 -15.04
N LYS A 71 5.32 13.85 -13.82
CA LYS A 71 4.71 15.14 -13.47
C LYS A 71 5.50 15.80 -12.35
N GLN A 72 5.41 17.11 -12.26
CA GLN A 72 5.94 17.85 -11.11
C GLN A 72 5.16 17.46 -9.85
N PHE A 73 5.85 17.44 -8.70
CA PHE A 73 5.21 17.19 -7.41
C PHE A 73 4.22 18.31 -7.08
N ASP A 74 2.95 17.93 -6.87
CA ASP A 74 1.88 18.83 -6.47
C ASP A 74 1.62 18.67 -4.97
N THR A 75 2.13 19.62 -4.20
CA THR A 75 1.98 19.64 -2.73
C THR A 75 0.52 19.77 -2.31
N LYS A 76 -0.33 20.48 -3.06
CA LYS A 76 -1.73 20.65 -2.70
C LYS A 76 -2.45 19.30 -2.83
N LYS A 77 -2.27 18.62 -3.96
CA LYS A 77 -2.83 17.28 -4.17
C LYS A 77 -2.31 16.28 -3.14
N PHE A 78 -1.01 16.29 -2.84
CA PHE A 78 -0.43 15.41 -1.82
C PHE A 78 -1.13 15.55 -0.45
N ILE A 79 -1.43 16.79 -0.05
CA ILE A 79 -2.11 17.09 1.20
C ILE A 79 -3.58 16.64 1.17
N GLU A 80 -4.27 16.83 0.06
CA GLU A 80 -5.64 16.34 -0.13
C GLU A 80 -5.70 14.81 0.01
N GLU A 81 -4.79 14.09 -0.64
CA GLU A 81 -4.72 12.62 -0.56
C GLU A 81 -4.36 12.14 0.86
N LEU A 82 -3.43 12.81 1.56
CA LEU A 82 -3.11 12.49 2.96
C LEU A 82 -4.31 12.65 3.91
N SER A 83 -5.18 13.62 3.65
CA SER A 83 -6.36 13.85 4.48
C SER A 83 -7.36 12.69 4.44
N LEU A 84 -7.40 11.94 3.33
CA LEU A 84 -8.20 10.70 3.20
C LEU A 84 -7.72 9.59 4.15
N HIS A 85 -6.51 9.73 4.70
CA HIS A 85 -5.90 8.84 5.66
C HIS A 85 -5.81 9.43 7.07
N GLN A 86 -6.57 10.51 7.32
CA GLN A 86 -6.63 11.18 8.63
C GLN A 86 -5.26 11.72 9.10
N ILE A 87 -4.36 12.02 8.16
CA ILE A 87 -3.09 12.71 8.45
C ILE A 87 -3.30 14.23 8.31
N ILE A 88 -3.01 14.97 9.38
CA ILE A 88 -3.19 16.42 9.43
C ILE A 88 -1.87 17.11 9.05
N VAL A 89 -1.96 18.21 8.31
CA VAL A 89 -0.78 19.03 7.97
C VAL A 89 -0.64 20.19 8.95
N LEU A 90 0.46 20.20 9.69
CA LEU A 90 0.78 21.26 10.67
C LEU A 90 1.56 22.41 10.04
N ASN A 91 2.46 22.13 9.09
CA ASN A 91 3.29 23.15 8.42
C ASN A 91 3.61 22.74 6.97
N LYS A 92 3.73 23.73 6.07
CA LYS A 92 4.03 23.57 4.64
C LYS A 92 5.29 24.32 4.18
N GLN A 93 5.98 25.06 5.05
CA GLN A 93 7.11 25.92 4.68
C GLN A 93 8.44 25.17 4.76
N GLY A 94 9.02 24.86 3.60
CA GLY A 94 10.30 24.14 3.49
C GLY A 94 10.15 22.65 3.81
N ILE A 95 10.04 22.32 5.10
CA ILE A 95 9.78 20.95 5.57
C ILE A 95 8.29 20.83 5.86
N ILE A 96 7.63 19.87 5.21
CA ILE A 96 6.21 19.60 5.48
C ILE A 96 6.11 18.84 6.80
N THR A 97 5.40 19.41 7.77
CA THR A 97 5.17 18.78 9.07
C THR A 97 3.77 18.18 9.10
N LEU A 98 3.68 16.91 9.44
CA LEU A 98 2.46 16.10 9.48
C LEU A 98 2.19 15.63 10.92
N ASP A 99 0.93 15.45 11.26
CA ASP A 99 0.46 14.79 12.47
C ASP A 99 -0.28 13.51 12.08
N ALA A 100 0.21 12.39 12.58
CA ALA A 100 -0.30 11.05 12.32
C ALA A 100 -0.97 10.42 13.55
N SER A 101 -1.29 11.20 14.58
CA SER A 101 -1.93 10.73 15.82
C SER A 101 -3.26 10.02 15.60
N GLN A 102 -3.97 10.33 14.50
CA GLN A 102 -5.22 9.70 14.10
C GLN A 102 -5.09 8.95 12.76
N ALA A 103 -3.86 8.69 12.30
CA ALA A 103 -3.63 8.12 10.99
C ALA A 103 -4.32 6.76 10.85
N LEU A 104 -5.06 6.61 9.76
CA LEU A 104 -5.73 5.37 9.39
C LEU A 104 -5.43 5.07 7.93
N TRP A 105 -4.81 3.92 7.66
CA TRP A 105 -4.59 3.56 6.27
C TRP A 105 -5.91 3.12 5.64
N ASN A 106 -6.33 3.89 4.64
CA ASN A 106 -7.62 3.73 3.99
C ASN A 106 -7.49 2.71 2.86
N VAL A 107 -7.46 1.44 3.25
CA VAL A 107 -7.51 0.27 2.38
C VAL A 107 -8.89 -0.38 2.50
N PRO A 108 -9.31 -1.21 1.52
CA PRO A 108 -10.58 -1.93 1.62
C PRO A 108 -10.71 -2.68 2.95
N ALA A 109 -11.89 -2.64 3.56
CA ALA A 109 -12.13 -3.32 4.83
C ALA A 109 -12.84 -4.65 4.57
N ILE A 110 -12.41 -5.70 5.27
CA ILE A 110 -13.16 -6.94 5.39
C ILE A 110 -13.97 -6.82 6.66
N THR A 111 -15.29 -6.96 6.55
CA THR A 111 -16.22 -6.89 7.69
C THR A 111 -16.89 -8.23 7.87
N ALA A 112 -17.67 -8.38 8.96
CA ALA A 112 -18.42 -9.61 9.21
C ALA A 112 -19.44 -9.94 8.10
N ASP A 113 -19.98 -8.91 7.44
CA ASP A 113 -21.05 -9.04 6.45
C ASP A 113 -20.55 -8.94 5.00
N GLU A 114 -19.33 -8.45 4.79
CA GLU A 114 -18.79 -8.16 3.46
C GLU A 114 -17.36 -8.67 3.31
N GLY A 115 -17.18 -9.57 2.33
CA GLY A 115 -15.87 -9.93 1.79
C GLY A 115 -15.43 -8.98 0.67
N ALA A 116 -14.20 -9.19 0.19
CA ALA A 116 -13.64 -8.44 -0.93
C ALA A 116 -13.08 -9.37 -2.00
N GLN A 117 -13.34 -9.01 -3.25
CA GLN A 117 -12.69 -9.63 -4.40
C GLN A 117 -11.37 -8.92 -4.68
N VAL A 118 -10.32 -9.69 -4.89
CA VAL A 118 -9.00 -9.18 -5.25
C VAL A 118 -8.92 -8.95 -6.76
N ASP A 119 -8.57 -7.73 -7.14
CA ASP A 119 -8.19 -7.40 -8.50
C ASP A 119 -6.91 -8.09 -8.92
N ARG A 120 -6.73 -8.30 -10.22
CA ARG A 120 -5.48 -8.85 -10.77
C ARG A 120 -4.30 -7.93 -10.45
N THR A 121 -3.41 -8.34 -9.55
CA THR A 121 -2.28 -7.51 -9.12
C THR A 121 -0.98 -8.28 -8.93
N ASN A 122 0.14 -7.67 -9.33
CA ASN A 122 1.50 -8.18 -9.11
C ASN A 122 2.11 -7.71 -7.78
N VAL A 123 1.38 -6.92 -7.01
CA VAL A 123 1.78 -6.49 -5.66
C VAL A 123 0.87 -7.14 -4.63
N ALA A 124 1.28 -7.07 -3.36
CA ALA A 124 0.44 -7.54 -2.27
C ALA A 124 -0.85 -6.71 -2.19
N SER A 125 -1.97 -7.39 -1.95
CA SER A 125 -3.24 -6.75 -1.61
C SER A 125 -3.29 -6.51 -0.11
N TRP A 126 -3.88 -5.37 0.27
CA TRP A 126 -3.97 -4.94 1.66
C TRP A 126 -5.41 -4.71 2.04
N PHE A 127 -5.75 -5.14 3.25
CA PHE A 127 -7.10 -5.03 3.79
C PHE A 127 -7.05 -4.57 5.24
N ARG A 128 -8.07 -3.83 5.66
CA ARG A 128 -8.35 -3.55 7.06
C ARG A 128 -9.24 -4.67 7.60
N VAL A 129 -8.87 -5.24 8.74
CA VAL A 129 -9.53 -6.43 9.33
C VAL A 129 -9.91 -6.21 10.79
N ASN A 130 -10.00 -4.95 11.22
CA ASN A 130 -10.42 -4.61 12.58
C ASN A 130 -11.82 -5.16 12.84
N ASN A 131 -12.02 -5.76 14.01
CA ASN A 131 -13.30 -6.35 14.44
C ASN A 131 -13.73 -7.60 13.64
N THR A 132 -12.80 -8.36 13.08
CA THR A 132 -13.07 -9.70 12.52
C THR A 132 -12.36 -10.77 13.33
N PHE A 133 -13.01 -11.93 13.53
CA PHE A 133 -12.47 -13.02 14.36
C PHE A 133 -11.50 -13.90 13.57
N GLY A 134 -11.89 -14.28 12.36
CA GLY A 134 -11.05 -15.05 11.44
C GLY A 134 -11.20 -14.56 10.02
N ILE A 135 -10.32 -15.07 9.16
CA ILE A 135 -10.31 -14.79 7.73
C ILE A 135 -10.28 -16.10 6.95
N THR A 136 -11.08 -16.16 5.90
CA THR A 136 -10.96 -17.14 4.83
C THR A 136 -10.48 -16.44 3.57
N ILE A 137 -9.50 -17.04 2.89
CA ILE A 137 -9.01 -16.62 1.58
C ILE A 137 -9.19 -17.79 0.63
N GLU A 138 -9.92 -17.58 -0.46
CA GLU A 138 -10.23 -18.58 -1.46
C GLU A 138 -9.76 -18.13 -2.85
N ALA A 139 -8.99 -18.99 -3.51
CA ALA A 139 -8.55 -18.79 -4.87
C ALA A 139 -9.69 -19.06 -5.87
N PRO A 140 -9.74 -18.32 -6.99
CA PRO A 140 -10.86 -18.40 -7.91
C PRO A 140 -10.91 -19.75 -8.65
N TYR A 141 -12.11 -20.26 -8.90
CA TYR A 141 -12.41 -21.38 -9.81
C TYR A 141 -11.58 -22.66 -9.56
N GLY A 142 -11.35 -23.02 -8.29
CA GLY A 142 -10.54 -24.21 -7.91
C GLY A 142 -9.06 -24.08 -8.27
N SER A 143 -8.61 -22.87 -8.60
CA SER A 143 -7.21 -22.59 -8.85
C SER A 143 -6.43 -22.56 -7.54
N LYS A 144 -5.11 -22.69 -7.62
CA LYS A 144 -4.24 -22.73 -6.45
C LYS A 144 -3.22 -21.60 -6.46
N TRP A 145 -2.76 -21.20 -5.28
CA TRP A 145 -1.75 -20.16 -5.05
C TRP A 145 -0.82 -20.58 -3.90
N TYR A 146 0.30 -19.89 -3.70
CA TYR A 146 1.20 -20.11 -2.57
C TYR A 146 0.99 -18.99 -1.54
N PRO A 147 0.24 -19.22 -0.47
CA PRO A 147 -0.04 -18.18 0.52
C PRO A 147 1.23 -17.55 1.12
N GLU A 148 1.35 -16.23 1.00
CA GLU A 148 2.26 -15.39 1.79
C GLU A 148 1.43 -14.27 2.42
N ILE A 149 1.11 -14.45 3.71
CA ILE A 149 0.19 -13.62 4.46
C ILE A 149 0.92 -13.00 5.64
N ALA A 150 0.62 -11.74 5.93
CA ALA A 150 1.00 -11.11 7.19
C ALA A 150 -0.22 -10.40 7.80
N VAL A 151 -0.40 -10.55 9.11
CA VAL A 151 -1.36 -9.79 9.91
C VAL A 151 -0.58 -8.83 10.78
N LEU A 152 -1.00 -7.57 10.81
CA LEU A 152 -0.32 -6.50 11.53
C LEU A 152 -1.27 -5.73 12.44
N ASP A 153 -0.72 -5.19 13.51
CA ASP A 153 -1.41 -4.27 14.41
C ASP A 153 -1.56 -2.85 13.82
N ASP A 154 -2.14 -1.94 14.59
CA ASP A 154 -2.32 -0.53 14.25
C ASP A 154 -0.99 0.23 14.04
N LYS A 155 0.12 -0.27 14.59
CA LYS A 155 1.46 0.29 14.45
C LYS A 155 2.28 -0.38 13.34
N MET A 156 1.67 -1.25 12.54
CA MET A 156 2.33 -2.04 11.49
C MET A 156 3.39 -3.02 12.04
N GLN A 157 3.23 -3.50 13.27
CA GLN A 157 4.01 -4.61 13.81
C GLN A 157 3.34 -5.93 13.40
N THR A 158 4.14 -6.89 12.96
CA THR A 158 3.63 -8.21 12.55
C THR A 158 3.15 -9.01 13.75
N LEU A 159 1.87 -9.36 13.77
CA LEU A 159 1.23 -10.23 14.76
C LEU A 159 1.26 -11.71 14.32
N LEU A 160 1.06 -11.94 13.02
CA LEU A 160 1.09 -13.27 12.41
C LEU A 160 1.76 -13.18 11.04
N SER A 161 2.56 -14.19 10.70
CA SER A 161 3.14 -14.34 9.37
C SER A 161 3.03 -15.80 8.95
N VAL A 162 2.41 -16.04 7.80
CA VAL A 162 2.23 -17.38 7.23
C VAL A 162 2.86 -17.38 5.85
N LYS A 163 3.69 -18.38 5.59
CA LYS A 163 4.32 -18.60 4.29
C LYS A 163 4.30 -20.08 3.97
N GLU A 164 3.47 -20.45 3.02
CA GLU A 164 3.30 -21.83 2.61
C GLU A 164 4.26 -22.16 1.45
N SER A 165 4.95 -23.29 1.57
CA SER A 165 5.73 -23.85 0.47
C SER A 165 4.87 -24.66 -0.50
N GLU A 166 3.68 -25.07 -0.07
CA GLU A 166 2.73 -25.84 -0.87
C GLU A 166 1.61 -24.94 -1.41
N PHE A 167 1.03 -25.36 -2.52
CA PHE A 167 -0.09 -24.64 -3.10
C PHE A 167 -1.36 -24.91 -2.28
N GLN A 168 -2.17 -23.89 -2.10
CA GLN A 168 -3.48 -23.96 -1.43
C GLN A 168 -4.54 -23.40 -2.39
N ASP A 169 -5.75 -23.95 -2.37
CA ASP A 169 -6.93 -23.34 -3.00
C ASP A 169 -7.72 -22.50 -1.98
N ARG A 170 -7.73 -22.90 -0.72
CA ARG A 170 -8.36 -22.18 0.39
C ARG A 170 -7.45 -22.16 1.61
N MET A 171 -7.44 -21.04 2.32
CA MET A 171 -6.80 -20.91 3.63
C MET A 171 -7.76 -20.25 4.60
N THR A 172 -7.86 -20.79 5.82
CA THR A 172 -8.67 -20.22 6.89
C THR A 172 -7.84 -20.17 8.17
N PHE A 173 -7.87 -19.04 8.86
CA PHE A 173 -7.13 -18.84 10.10
C PHE A 173 -7.83 -17.83 11.00
N GLN A 174 -7.58 -17.94 12.30
CA GLN A 174 -8.04 -16.96 13.27
C GLN A 174 -7.10 -15.77 13.29
N LEU A 175 -7.67 -14.57 13.41
CA LEU A 175 -6.91 -13.36 13.58
C LEU A 175 -6.45 -13.23 15.03
N PRO A 176 -5.17 -12.87 15.28
CA PRO A 176 -4.72 -12.50 16.61
C PRO A 176 -5.49 -11.29 17.14
N ASP A 177 -5.56 -11.17 18.47
CA ASP A 177 -6.07 -9.97 19.12
C ASP A 177 -5.32 -8.72 18.60
N HIS A 178 -6.05 -7.61 18.47
CA HIS A 178 -5.54 -6.34 17.96
C HIS A 178 -5.11 -6.34 16.48
N ALA A 179 -5.49 -7.36 15.70
CA ALA A 179 -5.32 -7.34 14.25
C ALA A 179 -6.01 -6.12 13.62
N MET A 180 -5.25 -5.34 12.85
CA MET A 180 -5.73 -4.12 12.18
C MET A 180 -5.62 -4.25 10.66
N TYR A 181 -4.50 -4.78 10.17
CA TYR A 181 -4.21 -4.88 8.74
C TYR A 181 -3.85 -6.31 8.33
N LEU A 182 -4.33 -6.72 7.16
CA LEU A 182 -4.01 -7.97 6.52
C LEU A 182 -3.31 -7.68 5.19
N LYS A 183 -2.13 -8.27 5.02
CA LYS A 183 -1.39 -8.31 3.76
C LYS A 183 -1.53 -9.69 3.15
N VAL A 184 -2.01 -9.75 1.92
CA VAL A 184 -2.14 -10.99 1.14
C VAL A 184 -1.22 -10.90 -0.06
N SER A 185 -0.39 -11.93 -0.27
CA SER A 185 0.54 -12.01 -1.40
C SER A 185 0.87 -13.47 -1.73
N ASN A 186 1.49 -13.69 -2.89
CA ASN A 186 1.84 -15.03 -3.34
C ASN A 186 3.35 -15.27 -3.16
N ALA A 187 3.71 -16.34 -2.45
CA ALA A 187 5.10 -16.71 -2.20
C ALA A 187 5.82 -17.15 -3.50
N ASN A 188 7.16 -17.17 -3.45
CA ASN A 188 8.04 -17.85 -4.41
C ASN A 188 8.14 -17.24 -5.82
N GLY A 189 8.44 -15.93 -5.90
CA GLY A 189 8.98 -15.30 -7.13
C GLY A 189 8.11 -15.43 -8.39
N MET A 190 6.89 -15.96 -8.26
CA MET A 190 6.02 -16.33 -9.35
C MET A 190 4.57 -15.98 -9.02
N LYS A 191 4.05 -15.08 -9.86
CA LYS A 191 2.64 -14.81 -10.15
C LYS A 191 1.88 -13.89 -9.19
N MET A 192 1.25 -12.94 -9.86
CA MET A 192 0.17 -12.07 -9.41
C MET A 192 -0.85 -12.81 -8.55
N LEU A 193 -1.43 -12.13 -7.57
CA LEU A 193 -2.72 -12.55 -7.04
C LEU A 193 -3.69 -12.63 -8.21
N LYS A 194 -4.37 -13.76 -8.33
CA LYS A 194 -5.28 -13.99 -9.44
C LYS A 194 -6.53 -13.16 -9.23
N GLU A 195 -7.01 -12.58 -10.32
CA GLU A 195 -8.30 -11.93 -10.36
C GLU A 195 -9.39 -12.88 -9.87
N GLY A 196 -10.22 -12.39 -8.96
CA GLY A 196 -11.34 -13.15 -8.44
C GLY A 196 -11.04 -13.98 -7.20
N MET A 197 -9.83 -13.88 -6.63
CA MET A 197 -9.59 -14.37 -5.27
C MET A 197 -10.52 -13.65 -4.31
N TRP A 198 -11.18 -14.39 -3.44
CA TRP A 198 -12.16 -13.89 -2.49
C TRP A 198 -11.60 -13.95 -1.08
N ILE A 199 -11.77 -12.87 -0.32
CA ILE A 199 -11.35 -12.77 1.07
C ILE A 199 -12.57 -12.37 1.88
N GLU A 200 -12.87 -13.10 2.93
CA GLU A 200 -14.03 -12.85 3.77
C GLU A 200 -13.75 -13.13 5.25
N SER A 201 -14.58 -12.57 6.11
CA SER A 201 -14.52 -12.87 7.53
C SER A 201 -15.10 -14.25 7.82
N VAL A 202 -14.48 -14.95 8.75
CA VAL A 202 -15.11 -16.08 9.43
C VAL A 202 -15.88 -15.53 10.61
N ASN A 203 -17.20 -15.63 10.57
CA ASN A 203 -18.03 -15.33 11.73
C ASN A 203 -17.74 -16.38 12.81
N SER A 204 -17.36 -15.92 14.00
CA SER A 204 -17.35 -16.75 15.19
C SER A 204 -18.80 -17.06 15.56
N GLU A 205 -19.34 -18.18 15.10
CA GLU A 205 -20.47 -18.86 15.75
C GLU A 205 -20.62 -20.28 15.17
N GLN A 206 -19.85 -21.22 15.73
CA GLN A 206 -20.30 -22.58 16.06
C GLN A 206 -19.68 -23.00 17.40
#